data_AF-A0A7K2ZGB3-F1
#
_entry.id   AF-A0A7K2ZGB3-F1
#
_cell.length_a   1.000
_cell.length_b   1.000
_cell.length_c   1.000
_cell.angle_alpha   90.00
_cell.angle_beta   90.00
_cell.angle_gamma   90.00
#
_symmetry.space_group_name_H-M   'P 1'
#
loop_
_entity.id
_entity.type
_entity.pdbx_description
1 polymer ?
#
loop_
_entity_poly.entity_id
_entity_poly.type
_entity_poly.pdbx_seq_one_letter_code
_entity_poly.pdbx_strand_id
1 'polypeptide(L)'
;KQGFGKHRRSHEAKLSGRVRAARTRLEALRRTPVPAPPKPLAFTGRPALAGETPSGFLVELEDVSVGERLHLPALRVEAGARLLVTGDNGAGKTTLLRVLAGDLAPDTGTVRRRARVGYLPQELPARPTRRTLLATFA
;
A
#
# COMPACT_ATOMS: atom_id res chain seq x y z
N LYS A 1 -24.74 -60.89 -10.54
CA LYS A 1 -23.64 -60.38 -11.42
C LYS A 1 -23.82 -58.86 -11.57
N GLN A 2 -23.03 -58.08 -10.83
CA GLN A 2 -23.21 -56.63 -10.65
C GLN A 2 -22.83 -55.83 -11.91
N GLY A 3 -23.51 -54.68 -12.09
CA GLY A 3 -23.41 -53.81 -13.26
C GLY A 3 -22.23 -52.84 -13.21
N PHE A 4 -21.13 -53.19 -13.89
CA PHE A 4 -19.92 -52.36 -13.98
C PHE A 4 -19.89 -51.38 -15.17
N GLY A 5 -20.94 -51.31 -16.01
CA GLY A 5 -20.93 -50.56 -17.27
C GLY A 5 -21.66 -49.21 -17.29
N LYS A 6 -22.55 -48.94 -16.31
CA LYS A 6 -23.44 -47.77 -16.35
C LYS A 6 -22.72 -46.46 -16.03
N HIS A 7 -21.71 -46.50 -15.16
CA HIS A 7 -20.90 -45.33 -14.82
C HIS A 7 -19.98 -44.88 -15.97
N ARG A 8 -19.38 -45.82 -16.72
CA ARG A 8 -18.44 -45.49 -17.80
C ARG A 8 -19.09 -44.73 -18.98
N ARG A 9 -20.29 -45.15 -19.39
CA ARG A 9 -21.08 -44.49 -20.45
C ARG A 9 -21.52 -43.08 -20.07
N SER A 10 -21.81 -42.84 -18.79
CA SER A 10 -22.19 -41.51 -18.28
C SER A 10 -21.01 -40.53 -18.33
N HIS A 11 -19.78 -41.01 -18.05
CA HIS A 11 -18.57 -40.19 -18.14
C HIS A 11 -18.23 -39.81 -19.59
N GLU A 12 -18.34 -40.76 -20.54
CA GLU A 12 -18.15 -40.48 -21.98
C GLU A 12 -19.18 -39.50 -22.54
N ALA A 13 -20.45 -39.63 -22.15
CA ALA A 13 -21.50 -38.70 -22.55
C ALA A 13 -21.30 -37.28 -21.97
N LYS A 14 -20.83 -37.18 -20.71
CA LYS A 14 -20.48 -35.88 -20.09
C LYS A 14 -19.26 -35.25 -20.77
N LEU A 15 -18.26 -36.04 -21.15
CA LEU A 15 -17.08 -35.59 -21.89
C LEU A 15 -17.47 -35.07 -23.28
N SER A 16 -18.26 -35.82 -24.04
CA SER A 16 -18.70 -35.40 -25.37
C SER A 16 -19.56 -34.13 -25.34
N GLY A 17 -20.42 -33.98 -24.31
CA GLY A 17 -21.17 -32.76 -24.05
C GLY A 17 -20.28 -31.53 -23.80
N ARG A 18 -19.24 -31.67 -22.95
CA ARG A 18 -18.28 -30.57 -22.68
C ARG A 18 -17.49 -30.18 -23.92
N VAL A 19 -17.08 -31.15 -24.74
CA VAL A 19 -16.37 -30.88 -26.00
C VAL A 19 -17.27 -30.13 -26.98
N ARG A 20 -18.52 -30.55 -27.12
CA ARG A 20 -19.49 -29.84 -27.99
C ARG A 20 -19.72 -28.42 -27.52
N ALA A 21 -19.96 -28.22 -26.22
CA ALA A 21 -20.14 -26.89 -25.64
C ALA A 21 -18.91 -25.98 -25.82
N ALA A 22 -17.70 -26.51 -25.63
CA ALA A 22 -16.45 -25.78 -25.85
C ALA A 22 -16.27 -25.36 -27.32
N ARG A 23 -16.58 -26.26 -28.27
CA ARG A 23 -16.53 -25.94 -29.72
C ARG A 23 -17.54 -24.86 -30.09
N THR A 24 -18.78 -24.96 -29.63
CA THR A 24 -19.79 -23.92 -29.87
C THR A 24 -19.36 -22.57 -29.29
N ARG A 25 -18.78 -22.56 -28.08
CA ARG A 25 -18.25 -21.33 -27.47
C ARG A 25 -17.06 -20.76 -28.23
N LEU A 26 -16.18 -21.60 -28.76
CA LEU A 26 -15.06 -21.16 -29.59
C LEU A 26 -15.53 -20.53 -30.90
N GLU A 27 -16.48 -21.17 -31.59
CA GLU A 27 -17.06 -20.62 -32.83
C GLU A 27 -17.77 -19.28 -32.57
N ALA A 28 -18.48 -19.16 -31.45
CA ALA A 28 -19.08 -17.89 -31.03
C ALA A 28 -18.02 -16.80 -30.78
N LEU A 29 -16.92 -17.12 -30.07
CA LEU A 29 -15.82 -16.19 -29.81
C LEU A 29 -15.05 -15.79 -31.08
N ARG A 30 -14.99 -16.67 -32.08
CA ARG A 30 -14.39 -16.35 -33.39
C ARG A 30 -15.25 -15.38 -34.19
N ARG A 31 -16.57 -15.51 -34.12
CA ARG A 31 -17.52 -14.60 -34.79
C ARG A 31 -17.63 -13.25 -34.09
N THR A 32 -17.52 -13.24 -32.77
CA THR A 32 -17.60 -12.01 -31.96
C THR A 32 -16.48 -12.03 -30.92
N PRO A 33 -15.28 -11.58 -31.31
CA PRO A 33 -14.13 -11.51 -30.42
C PRO A 33 -14.46 -10.66 -29.19
N VAL A 34 -14.11 -11.16 -28.00
CA VAL A 34 -14.18 -10.35 -26.78
C VAL A 34 -13.17 -9.21 -26.94
N PRO A 35 -13.56 -7.95 -26.65
CA PRO A 35 -12.60 -6.85 -26.71
C PRO A 35 -11.43 -7.15 -25.78
N ALA A 36 -10.23 -6.78 -26.21
CA ALA A 36 -9.06 -6.87 -25.36
C ALA A 36 -9.36 -6.15 -24.03
N PRO A 37 -8.99 -6.73 -22.88
CA PRO A 37 -9.14 -6.05 -21.61
C PRO A 37 -8.44 -4.69 -21.68
N PRO A 38 -9.00 -3.65 -21.04
CA PRO A 38 -8.39 -2.34 -21.05
C PRO A 38 -6.96 -2.45 -20.55
N LYS A 39 -6.04 -1.67 -21.15
CA LYS A 39 -4.66 -1.61 -20.68
C LYS A 39 -4.66 -1.24 -19.19
N PRO A 40 -4.01 -2.03 -18.32
CA PRO A 40 -3.88 -1.67 -16.91
C PRO A 40 -3.28 -0.27 -16.78
N LEU A 41 -3.85 0.54 -15.90
CA LEU A 41 -3.30 1.87 -15.61
C LEU A 41 -1.89 1.69 -15.01
N ALA A 42 -0.92 2.32 -15.64
CA ALA A 42 0.44 2.40 -15.13
C ALA A 42 0.68 3.80 -14.57
N PHE A 43 1.25 3.88 -13.36
CA PHE A 43 1.69 5.14 -12.80
C PHE A 43 3.00 5.54 -13.49
N THR A 44 2.92 6.38 -14.52
CA THR A 44 4.08 6.89 -15.27
C THR A 44 4.62 8.20 -14.72
N GLY A 45 3.90 8.83 -13.78
CA GLY A 45 4.36 10.02 -13.08
C GLY A 45 5.61 9.71 -12.28
N ARG A 46 6.73 10.33 -12.63
CA ARG A 46 7.82 10.51 -11.67
C ARG A 46 7.51 11.78 -10.90
N PRO A 47 7.22 11.74 -9.60
CA PRO A 47 7.08 12.96 -8.84
C PRO A 47 8.40 13.71 -8.95
N ALA A 48 8.39 14.84 -9.65
CA ALA A 48 9.51 15.77 -9.65
C ALA A 48 9.55 16.36 -8.24
N LEU A 49 10.61 16.04 -7.49
CA LEU A 49 10.90 16.79 -6.28
C LEU A 49 11.26 18.20 -6.75
N ALA A 50 10.37 19.16 -6.52
CA ALA A 50 10.67 20.56 -6.80
C ALA A 50 11.76 21.01 -5.80
N GLY A 51 12.93 21.40 -6.32
CA GLY A 51 14.05 21.94 -5.54
C GLY A 51 15.30 21.06 -5.59
N GLU A 52 16.38 21.59 -5.01
CA GLU A 52 17.60 20.81 -4.77
C GLU A 52 17.32 19.68 -3.78
N THR A 53 17.94 18.52 -4.01
CA THR A 53 17.96 17.47 -3.00
C THR A 53 18.57 18.05 -1.73
N PRO A 54 17.83 18.13 -0.61
CA PRO A 54 18.38 18.69 0.60
C PRO A 54 19.60 17.85 1.02
N SER A 55 20.60 18.50 1.61
CA SER A 55 21.81 17.86 2.11
C SER A 55 21.90 18.03 3.63
N GLY A 56 22.59 17.12 4.29
CA GLY A 56 22.69 17.07 5.75
C GLY A 56 21.39 16.64 6.43
N PHE A 57 21.24 16.99 7.71
CA PHE A 57 20.12 16.52 8.51
C PHE A 57 18.81 17.20 8.13
N LEU A 58 17.76 16.40 8.11
CA LEU A 58 16.39 16.86 7.89
C LEU A 58 15.62 16.98 9.20
N VAL A 59 15.88 16.05 10.14
CA VAL A 59 15.25 16.04 11.47
C VAL A 59 16.27 15.62 12.51
N GLU A 60 16.28 16.31 13.64
CA GLU A 60 17.15 16.05 14.80
C GLU A 60 16.32 16.14 16.09
N LEU A 61 16.45 15.13 16.94
CA LEU A 61 15.84 15.02 18.26
C LEU A 61 16.96 14.88 19.28
N GLU A 62 16.87 15.65 20.36
CA GLU A 62 17.80 15.61 21.49
C GLU A 62 17.02 15.53 22.80
N ASP A 63 17.29 14.49 23.60
CA ASP A 63 16.70 14.21 24.92
C ASP A 63 15.17 14.33 24.98
N VAL A 64 14.52 13.77 23.97
CA VAL A 64 13.07 13.83 23.80
C VAL A 64 12.36 12.83 24.69
N SER A 65 11.39 13.31 25.48
CA SER A 65 10.47 12.45 26.25
C SER A 65 9.00 12.78 25.99
N VAL A 66 8.14 11.76 26.10
CA VAL A 66 6.67 11.88 26.06
C VAL A 66 6.06 10.89 27.06
N GLY A 67 5.76 11.39 28.26
CA GLY A 67 5.36 10.60 29.42
C GLY A 67 6.23 9.35 29.58
N GLU A 68 5.59 8.25 29.98
CA GLU A 68 6.24 6.93 30.09
C GLU A 68 6.34 6.19 28.74
N ARG A 69 5.89 6.80 27.63
CA ARG A 69 5.70 6.11 26.35
C ARG A 69 6.90 6.20 25.42
N LEU A 70 7.72 7.23 25.57
CA LEU A 70 8.86 7.47 24.71
C LEU A 70 9.93 8.22 25.51
N HIS A 71 11.13 7.66 25.54
CA HIS A 71 12.35 8.35 25.96
C HIS A 71 13.41 8.07 24.89
N LEU A 72 13.87 9.13 24.23
CA LEU A 72 14.79 9.05 23.10
C LEU A 72 15.96 10.02 23.31
N PRO A 73 17.16 9.52 23.67
CA PRO A 73 18.31 10.38 23.94
C PRO A 73 18.73 11.20 22.71
N ALA A 74 18.80 10.56 21.54
CA ALA A 74 19.12 11.25 20.30
C ALA A 74 18.58 10.48 19.09
N LEU A 75 18.13 11.21 18.08
CA LEU A 75 17.84 10.67 16.75
C LEU A 75 18.09 11.72 15.69
N ARG A 76 18.83 11.37 14.66
CA ARG A 76 19.10 12.24 13.52
C ARG A 76 18.81 11.53 12.21
N VAL A 77 18.02 12.19 11.36
CA VAL A 77 17.63 11.69 10.04
C VAL A 77 18.27 12.55 8.97
N GLU A 78 19.23 11.98 8.26
CA GLU A 78 19.94 12.62 7.16
C GLU A 78 19.14 12.56 5.85
N ALA A 79 19.41 13.49 4.94
CA ALA A 79 18.80 13.47 3.62
C ALA A 79 19.11 12.18 2.86
N GLY A 80 18.09 11.58 2.23
CA GLY A 80 18.21 10.30 1.53
C GLY A 80 18.24 9.07 2.45
N ALA A 81 18.28 9.25 3.77
CA ALA A 81 18.26 8.13 4.71
C ALA A 81 16.91 7.39 4.69
N ARG A 82 16.97 6.08 4.94
CA ARG A 82 15.81 5.24 5.19
C ARG A 82 15.98 4.58 6.54
N LEU A 83 15.06 4.86 7.45
CA LEU A 83 15.10 4.35 8.81
C LEU A 83 13.91 3.44 9.06
N LEU A 84 14.16 2.26 9.61
CA LEU A 84 13.13 1.33 10.06
C LEU A 84 13.00 1.42 11.58
N VAL A 85 11.82 1.79 12.07
CA VAL A 85 11.49 1.75 13.50
C VAL A 85 10.75 0.46 13.80
N THR A 86 11.33 -0.40 14.64
CA THR A 86 10.70 -1.64 15.13
C THR A 86 10.61 -1.64 16.65
N GLY A 87 9.88 -2.61 17.19
CA GLY A 87 9.65 -2.77 18.62
C GLY A 87 8.25 -3.29 18.89
N ASP A 88 7.99 -3.70 20.13
CA ASP A 88 6.70 -4.30 20.52
C ASP A 88 5.53 -3.29 20.46
N ASN A 89 4.32 -3.80 20.57
CA ASN A 89 3.14 -2.96 20.75
C ASN A 89 3.27 -2.19 22.06
N GLY A 90 3.08 -0.87 22.00
CA GLY A 90 3.29 0.02 23.14
C GLY A 90 4.70 0.60 23.28
N ALA A 91 5.70 0.14 22.50
CA ALA A 91 7.08 0.65 22.57
C ALA A 91 7.28 2.11 22.08
N GLY A 92 6.21 2.90 21.93
CA GLY A 92 6.31 4.31 21.55
C GLY A 92 6.50 4.61 20.07
N LYS A 93 6.44 3.64 19.16
CA LYS A 93 6.64 3.86 17.71
C LYS A 93 5.71 4.92 17.11
N THR A 94 4.40 4.80 17.35
CA THR A 94 3.41 5.78 16.89
C THR A 94 3.64 7.14 17.55
N THR A 95 4.05 7.15 18.82
CA THR A 95 4.43 8.37 19.54
C THR A 95 5.62 9.06 18.86
N LEU A 96 6.69 8.33 18.55
CA LEU A 96 7.86 8.83 17.83
C LEU A 96 7.48 9.41 16.47
N LEU A 97 6.67 8.69 15.68
CA LEU A 97 6.24 9.18 14.36
C LEU A 97 5.43 10.47 14.46
N ARG A 98 4.53 10.59 15.46
CA ARG A 98 3.76 11.82 15.70
C ARG A 98 4.65 12.98 16.18
N VAL A 99 5.65 12.69 17.01
CA VAL A 99 6.66 13.70 17.39
C VAL A 99 7.43 14.14 16.16
N LEU A 100 7.95 13.24 15.33
CA LEU A 100 8.65 13.59 14.09
C LEU A 100 7.78 14.46 13.17
N ALA A 101 6.50 14.11 13.01
CA ALA A 101 5.51 14.84 12.22
C ALA A 101 5.19 16.25 12.75
N GLY A 102 5.37 16.48 14.05
CA GLY A 102 4.90 17.70 14.73
C GLY A 102 3.45 17.62 15.23
N ASP A 103 2.79 16.47 15.09
CA ASP A 103 1.43 16.20 15.58
C ASP A 103 1.38 15.95 17.10
N LEU A 104 2.54 15.86 17.74
CA LEU A 104 2.71 15.70 19.17
C LEU A 104 3.95 16.47 19.62
N ALA A 105 3.77 17.45 20.51
CA ALA A 105 4.89 18.11 21.16
C ALA A 105 5.50 17.18 22.21
N PRO A 106 6.83 17.13 22.35
CA PRO A 106 7.45 16.40 23.44
C PRO A 106 7.31 17.16 24.76
N ASP A 107 7.36 16.42 25.87
CA ASP A 107 7.32 17.00 27.21
C ASP A 107 8.68 17.62 27.58
N THR A 108 9.77 17.00 27.13
CA THR A 108 11.15 17.51 27.28
C THR A 108 11.95 17.34 25.99
N GLY A 109 13.12 17.99 25.93
CA GLY A 109 14.05 17.87 24.82
C GLY A 109 13.74 18.82 23.67
N THR A 110 14.47 18.67 22.56
CA THR A 110 14.31 19.54 21.39
C THR A 110 14.08 18.73 20.12
N VAL A 111 13.30 19.32 19.20
CA VAL A 111 13.05 18.74 17.87
C VAL A 111 13.29 19.81 16.80
N ARG A 112 14.34 19.63 16.00
CA ARG A 112 14.70 20.52 14.89
C ARG A 112 14.30 19.86 13.57
N ARG A 113 13.55 20.58 12.75
CA ARG A 113 13.08 20.10 11.43
C ARG A 113 13.51 21.10 10.36
N ARG A 114 14.28 20.64 9.37
CA ARG A 114 14.76 21.43 8.22
C ARG A 114 13.95 21.18 6.95
N ALA A 115 13.04 20.21 6.96
CA ALA A 115 12.14 19.89 5.87
C ALA A 115 10.70 19.75 6.36
N ARG A 116 9.74 19.86 5.44
CA ARG A 116 8.35 19.48 5.72
C ARG A 116 8.27 17.97 5.93
N VAL A 117 7.62 17.55 7.01
CA VAL A 117 7.39 16.14 7.32
C VAL A 117 5.97 15.77 6.94
N GLY A 118 5.81 14.77 6.07
CA GLY A 118 4.52 14.15 5.78
C GLY A 118 4.31 12.93 6.67
N TYR A 119 3.17 12.85 7.34
CA TYR A 119 2.81 11.71 8.18
C TYR A 119 1.65 10.92 7.55
N LEU A 120 1.89 9.63 7.32
CA LEU A 120 0.86 8.68 6.91
C LEU A 120 0.45 7.87 8.13
N PRO A 121 -0.74 8.12 8.71
CA PRO A 121 -1.20 7.37 9.87
C PRO A 121 -1.49 5.91 9.48
N GLN A 122 -1.47 5.03 10.48
CA GLN A 122 -1.78 3.62 10.30
C GLN A 122 -3.19 3.38 9.77
N GLU A 123 -4.15 4.18 10.24
CA GLU A 123 -5.54 4.17 9.79
C GLU A 123 -5.85 5.48 9.06
N LEU A 124 -6.28 5.37 7.82
CA LEU A 124 -6.74 6.51 7.03
C LEU A 124 -8.23 6.75 7.32
N PRO A 125 -8.63 7.98 7.68
CA PRO A 125 -10.05 8.28 7.84
C PRO A 125 -10.75 8.15 6.49
N ALA A 126 -11.63 7.16 6.36
CA ALA A 126 -12.46 6.98 5.18
C ALA A 126 -13.50 8.11 5.13
N ARG A 127 -13.20 9.17 4.39
CA ARG A 127 -14.15 10.26 4.12
C ARG A 127 -14.74 10.06 2.73
N PRO A 128 -16.04 9.76 2.60
CA PRO A 128 -16.68 9.72 1.29
C PRO A 128 -16.47 11.05 0.59
N THR A 129 -15.87 11.02 -0.59
CA THR A 129 -15.63 12.22 -1.40
C THR A 129 -16.00 11.94 -2.84
N ARG A 130 -16.59 12.95 -3.50
CA ARG A 130 -16.79 12.93 -4.96
C ARG A 130 -15.58 13.47 -5.72
N ARG A 131 -14.52 13.90 -5.01
CA ARG A 131 -13.28 14.38 -5.63
C ARG A 131 -12.50 13.22 -6.24
N THR A 132 -11.87 13.48 -7.37
CA THR A 132 -10.88 12.56 -7.93
C THR A 132 -9.63 12.53 -7.05
N LEU A 133 -8.82 11.46 -7.16
CA LEU A 133 -7.53 11.38 -6.46
C LEU A 133 -6.62 12.57 -6.81
N LEU A 134 -6.56 12.94 -8.10
CA LEU A 134 -5.78 14.09 -8.52
C LEU A 134 -6.26 15.38 -7.82
N ALA A 135 -7.57 15.64 -7.81
CA ALA A 135 -8.12 16.82 -7.13
C ALA A 135 -7.97 16.79 -5.59
N THR A 136 -7.58 15.65 -5.01
CA THR A 136 -7.32 15.52 -3.57
C THR A 136 -5.87 15.88 -3.21
N PHE A 137 -4.94 15.71 -4.16
CA PHE A 137 -3.50 15.84 -3.93
C PHE A 137 -2.79 16.84 -4.87
N ALA A 138 -3.53 17.48 -5.79
CA ALA A 138 -3.09 18.61 -6.61
C ALA A 138 -3.23 19.92 -5.84
#